data_AF-A0A3B8J7R5-F1
#
_entry.id   AF-A0A3B8J7R5-F1
#
_cell.length_a   1.000
_cell.length_b   1.000
_cell.length_c   1.000
_cell.angle_alpha   90.00
_cell.angle_beta   90.00
_cell.angle_gamma   90.00
#
_symmetry.space_group_name_H-M   'P 1'
#
loop_
_entity.id
_entity.type
_entity.pdbx_description
1 polymer ?
#
loop_
_entity_poly.entity_id
_entity_poly.type
_entity_poly.pdbx_seq_one_letter_code
_entity_poly.pdbx_strand_id
1 'polypeptide(L)'
;MKKQFFHLFSLAVMALVLFSCDPEEPEAMPVAAFEVDATSVMQVGEEISFVNNSTDAVSYVWSFGDGNSFEGATATHTYTAAG
;
A
#
# COMPACT_ATOMS: atom_id res chain seq x y z
N MET A 1 0.93 55.96 -6.38
CA MET A 1 -0.12 55.04 -5.90
C MET A 1 0.01 53.60 -6.42
N LYS A 2 0.68 53.33 -7.56
CA LYS A 2 0.78 51.98 -8.16
C LYS A 2 1.85 51.04 -7.55
N LYS A 3 2.91 51.59 -6.94
CA LYS A 3 4.02 50.80 -6.35
C LYS A 3 3.67 50.13 -5.00
N GLN A 4 2.89 50.81 -4.16
CA GLN A 4 2.43 50.27 -2.87
C GLN A 4 1.42 49.11 -3.06
N PHE A 5 0.56 49.20 -4.08
CA PHE A 5 -0.38 48.13 -4.43
C PHE A 5 0.34 46.88 -4.98
N PHE A 6 1.40 47.05 -5.78
CA PHE A 6 2.20 45.93 -6.30
C PHE A 6 3.03 45.25 -5.22
N HIS A 7 3.58 46.01 -4.26
CA HIS A 7 4.26 45.43 -3.09
C HIS A 7 3.30 44.73 -2.13
N LEU A 8 2.10 45.28 -1.89
CA LEU A 8 1.07 44.64 -1.07
C LEU A 8 0.53 43.36 -1.73
N PHE A 9 0.36 43.35 -3.06
CA PHE A 9 -0.05 42.16 -3.80
C PHE A 9 1.07 41.09 -3.82
N SER A 10 2.33 41.49 -3.98
CA SER A 10 3.48 40.59 -3.88
C SER A 10 3.68 40.01 -2.48
N LEU A 11 3.42 40.78 -1.42
CA LEU A 11 3.46 40.29 -0.04
C LEU A 11 2.29 39.33 0.24
N ALA A 12 1.11 39.60 -0.30
CA ALA A 12 -0.07 38.76 -0.14
C ALA A 12 0.07 37.40 -0.87
N VAL A 13 0.67 37.38 -2.06
CA VAL A 13 0.96 36.12 -2.78
C VAL A 13 2.07 35.33 -2.09
N MET A 14 3.12 36.00 -1.59
CA MET A 14 4.17 35.33 -0.80
C MET A 14 3.66 34.80 0.53
N ALA A 15 2.76 35.52 1.20
CA ALA A 15 2.07 35.05 2.40
C ALA A 15 1.15 33.85 2.09
N LEU A 16 0.41 33.86 0.98
CA LEU A 16 -0.41 32.72 0.56
C LEU A 16 0.44 31.45 0.30
N VAL A 17 1.66 31.59 -0.22
CA VAL A 17 2.58 30.45 -0.42
C VAL A 17 3.21 29.98 0.90
N LEU A 18 3.49 30.89 1.84
CA LEU A 18 4.10 30.55 3.14
C LEU A 18 3.09 30.06 4.19
N PHE A 19 1.80 30.40 4.04
CA PHE A 19 0.69 29.87 4.85
C PHE A 19 -0.01 28.67 4.21
N SER A 20 0.33 28.33 2.97
CA SER A 20 -0.05 27.05 2.34
C SER A 20 0.87 25.93 2.83
N CYS A 21 1.03 25.81 4.15
CA CYS A 21 1.51 24.55 4.72
C CYS A 21 0.36 23.56 4.54
N ASP A 22 0.32 22.88 3.40
CA ASP A 22 -0.48 21.66 3.29
C ASP A 22 0.13 20.71 4.32
N PRO A 23 -0.59 20.36 5.40
CA PRO A 23 -0.08 19.38 6.34
C PRO A 23 0.09 18.09 5.53
N GLU A 24 1.34 17.64 5.39
CA GLU A 24 1.67 16.35 4.78
C GLU A 24 0.77 15.32 5.48
N GLU A 25 -0.26 14.85 4.76
CA GLU A 25 -1.24 13.92 5.30
C GLU A 25 -0.42 12.72 5.77
N PRO A 26 -0.55 12.30 7.04
CA PRO A 26 0.35 11.31 7.61
C PRO A 26 0.36 10.08 6.72
N GLU A 27 1.52 9.80 6.11
CA GLU A 27 1.76 8.63 5.27
C GLU A 27 1.20 7.40 5.99
N ALA A 28 0.13 6.82 5.45
CA ALA A 28 -0.55 5.70 6.07
C ALA A 28 0.41 4.50 6.09
N MET A 29 0.55 3.86 7.25
CA MET A 29 1.38 2.66 7.37
C MET A 29 0.70 1.47 6.69
N PRO A 30 1.45 0.55 6.06
CA PRO A 30 0.85 -0.60 5.41
C PRO A 30 0.09 -1.48 6.41
N VAL A 31 -1.14 -1.85 6.06
CA VAL A 31 -1.93 -2.84 6.79
C VAL A 31 -1.98 -4.12 5.98
N ALA A 32 -1.43 -5.21 6.54
CA ALA A 32 -1.41 -6.50 5.86
C ALA A 32 -2.79 -7.17 5.88
N ALA A 33 -3.30 -7.53 4.70
CA ALA A 33 -4.52 -8.32 4.57
C ALA A 33 -4.46 -9.21 3.32
N PHE A 34 -5.15 -10.34 3.36
CA PHE A 34 -5.25 -11.26 2.24
C PHE A 34 -6.52 -12.10 2.29
N GLU A 35 -6.85 -12.69 1.15
CA GLU A 35 -7.90 -13.69 0.98
C GLU A 35 -7.30 -14.94 0.34
N VAL A 36 -7.88 -16.09 0.66
CA VAL A 36 -7.53 -17.39 0.07
C VAL A 36 -8.79 -17.98 -0.50
N ASP A 37 -8.73 -18.47 -1.74
CA ASP A 37 -9.79 -19.30 -2.29
C ASP A 37 -9.69 -20.69 -1.65
N ALA A 38 -10.35 -20.84 -0.50
CA ALA A 38 -10.26 -22.01 0.35
C ALA A 38 -11.59 -22.71 0.51
N THR A 39 -11.64 -23.97 0.10
CA THR A 39 -12.74 -24.86 0.49
C THR A 39 -12.50 -25.43 1.89
N SER A 40 -13.55 -25.96 2.53
CA SER A 40 -13.44 -26.55 3.88
C SER A 40 -12.51 -27.78 3.95
N VAL A 41 -12.09 -28.32 2.80
CA VAL A 41 -11.16 -29.45 2.70
C VAL A 41 -10.19 -29.19 1.55
N MET A 42 -8.96 -28.80 1.89
CA MET A 42 -7.86 -28.75 0.93
C MET A 42 -7.08 -30.05 0.94
N GLN A 43 -6.63 -30.48 -0.24
CA GLN A 43 -5.84 -31.71 -0.38
C GLN A 43 -4.37 -31.39 -0.66
N VAL A 44 -3.50 -32.29 -0.22
CA VAL A 44 -2.08 -32.24 -0.62
C VAL A 44 -1.99 -32.34 -2.14
N GLY A 45 -1.18 -31.50 -2.75
CA GLY A 45 -1.05 -31.42 -4.21
C GLY A 45 -2.08 -30.53 -4.90
N GLU A 46 -3.02 -29.93 -4.16
CA GLU A 46 -3.93 -28.91 -4.69
C GLU A 46 -3.20 -27.56 -4.84
N GLU A 47 -3.47 -26.84 -5.93
CA GLU A 47 -3.00 -25.47 -6.12
C GLU A 47 -3.97 -24.51 -5.42
N ILE A 48 -3.44 -23.70 -4.50
CA ILE A 48 -4.19 -22.74 -3.72
C ILE A 48 -3.84 -21.34 -4.20
N SER A 49 -4.87 -20.50 -4.40
CA SER A 49 -4.71 -19.10 -4.82
C SER A 49 -4.84 -18.14 -3.64
N PHE A 50 -3.94 -17.16 -3.60
CA PHE A 50 -3.85 -16.11 -2.59
C PHE A 50 -3.96 -14.74 -3.25
N VAL A 51 -4.78 -13.86 -2.69
CA VAL A 51 -4.97 -12.49 -3.15
C VAL A 51 -4.62 -11.52 -2.03
N ASN A 52 -3.72 -10.58 -2.33
CA ASN A 52 -3.40 -9.50 -1.41
C ASN A 52 -4.55 -8.48 -1.37
N ASN A 53 -4.97 -8.13 -0.17
CA ASN A 53 -5.94 -7.06 0.11
C ASN A 53 -5.32 -6.01 1.05
N SER A 54 -3.98 -5.93 1.12
CA SER A 54 -3.29 -4.98 1.99
C SER A 54 -3.58 -3.55 1.57
N THR A 55 -3.62 -2.63 2.52
CA THR A 55 -3.67 -1.19 2.24
C THR A 55 -2.29 -0.57 2.44
N ASP A 56 -2.02 0.52 1.73
CA ASP A 56 -0.85 1.39 1.94
C ASP A 56 0.51 0.69 1.79
N ALA A 57 0.54 -0.46 1.11
CA ALA A 57 1.73 -1.25 0.87
C ALA A 57 2.30 -1.02 -0.54
N VAL A 58 3.64 -0.97 -0.63
CA VAL A 58 4.38 -0.77 -1.89
C VAL A 58 5.01 -2.06 -2.42
N SER A 59 5.06 -3.12 -1.59
CA SER A 59 5.59 -4.43 -1.94
C SER A 59 4.91 -5.54 -1.15
N TYR A 60 4.94 -6.75 -1.70
CA TYR A 60 4.24 -7.92 -1.17
C TYR A 60 5.14 -9.14 -1.25
N VAL A 61 5.27 -9.86 -0.14
CA VAL A 61 6.02 -11.12 -0.06
C VAL A 61 5.14 -12.16 0.60
N TRP A 62 4.97 -13.29 -0.07
CA TRP A 62 4.30 -14.47 0.45
C TRP A 62 5.35 -15.46 0.94
N SER A 63 5.18 -15.95 2.16
CA SER A 63 6.00 -17.02 2.73
C SER A 63 5.07 -18.17 3.09
N PHE A 64 5.23 -19.31 2.43
CA PHE A 64 4.30 -20.44 2.59
C PHE A 64 4.67 -21.38 3.76
N GLY A 65 5.85 -21.19 4.36
CA GLY A 65 6.32 -21.95 5.53
C GLY A 65 7.07 -23.24 5.18
N ASP A 66 7.11 -23.63 3.91
CA ASP A 66 7.84 -24.79 3.38
C ASP A 66 9.19 -24.43 2.73
N GLY A 67 9.61 -23.17 2.88
CA GLY A 67 10.81 -22.61 2.27
C GLY A 67 10.57 -21.94 0.91
N ASN A 68 9.37 -22.06 0.33
CA ASN A 68 9.01 -21.33 -0.88
C ASN A 68 8.46 -19.94 -0.54
N SER A 69 8.74 -18.99 -1.43
CA SER A 69 8.25 -17.61 -1.34
C SER A 69 7.90 -17.04 -2.70
N PHE A 70 7.01 -16.06 -2.73
CA PHE A 70 6.61 -15.36 -3.93
C PHE A 70 6.52 -13.85 -3.71
N GLU A 71 6.84 -13.06 -4.73
CA GLU A 71 6.67 -11.60 -4.72
C GLU A 71 5.56 -11.19 -5.69
N GLY A 72 4.60 -10.39 -5.21
CA GLY A 72 3.49 -9.91 -6.04
C GLY A 72 2.17 -9.83 -5.28
N ALA A 73 1.21 -9.12 -5.87
CA ALA A 73 -0.11 -8.91 -5.26
C ALA A 73 -0.97 -10.19 -5.23
N THR A 74 -0.68 -11.17 -6.08
CA THR A 74 -1.31 -12.49 -6.03
C THR A 74 -0.23 -13.56 -6.05
N ALA A 75 -0.55 -14.73 -5.51
CA ALA A 75 0.33 -15.89 -5.56
C ALA A 75 -0.50 -17.18 -5.67
N THR A 76 0.10 -18.22 -6.24
CA THR A 76 -0.40 -19.58 -6.12
C THR A 76 0.64 -20.46 -5.43
N HIS A 77 0.20 -21.47 -4.70
CA HIS A 77 1.09 -22.42 -4.05
C HIS A 77 0.49 -23.81 -3.93
N THR A 78 1.32 -24.84 -4.06
CA THR A 78 0.94 -26.24 -3.87
C THR A 78 1.72 -26.84 -2.72
N TYR A 79 1.03 -27.23 -1.65
CA TYR A 79 1.65 -27.93 -0.54
C TYR A 79 1.86 -29.41 -0.86
N THR A 80 3.09 -29.90 -0.67
CA THR A 80 3.50 -31.28 -0.97
C THR A 80 3.32 -32.25 0.19
N ALA A 81 3.00 -31.74 1.38
CA ALA A 81 2.73 -32.52 2.57
C ALA A 81 1.58 -31.89 3.37
N ALA A 82 0.88 -32.73 4.13
CA ALA A 82 -0.11 -32.26 5.10
C ALA A 82 0.60 -31.68 6.34
N GLY A 83 -0.08 -30.74 7.01
CA GLY A 83 0.33 -30.15 8.29
C GLY A 83 -0.25 -30.88 9.50
#